data_AF-A0A8E2KWT7-F1
#
_entry.id   AF-A0A8E2KWT7-F1
#
_cell.length_a   1.000
_cell.length_b   1.000
_cell.length_c   1.000
_cell.angle_alpha   90.00
_cell.angle_beta   90.00
_cell.angle_gamma   90.00
#
_symmetry.space_group_name_H-M   'P 1'
#
loop_
_entity.id
_entity.type
_entity.pdbx_description
1 polymer ?
#
loop_
_entity_poly.entity_id
_entity_poly.type
_entity_poly.pdbx_seq_one_letter_code
_entity_poly.pdbx_strand_id
1 'polypeptide(L)'
;MSMKCKASRLALAFTLLWAAPAMAGEVAGSVTGPDGKPMAGLRLTIPELMRETTTDSEGHYRFDTLPAGAMSVSASVPFLAPVHQTVDVPATGQVSANLTMAPNRLLVGAAAMRGEPAVEHAAQKQAYLDQVAKAAAHGRKMNVVVLLFDDLGYGDLSSYGNTLIRTPNIDALAARGARLTQAYSGSPVCTPSRAALLTGRLPHRSGAAHHVFFPSDHPMATLRRSLGWANALPRDEITLAEVMGKAGYATGAFGKWHLGDVAGSRPNDLGFQTYFGVHYSNDMKPLAIYRNQTVDTASAQTKQETLNERFADEAISFIGQNRDRPFFAYVPFTAPHWPHVANPAHSGQSSGGLYGDVVEDLDHQVGRIVKALDEMHLSENTLLVVTSDNGGDYDGSVGNLRGRKGEVWEGGMRVPAFVIWPHVTRPGAVVDGMAMNVDLFPTILGMNGIPMPTDRAMDGKDLRPVLAGQAANVRDTLFYTTTWTGKPVAVRDNRFKFIEPFDDNGPMGGVAGRAHPIGPALYDLAAGNESQNVIGLYPDRAKALQQALAAMQQQAQSNPRGWLTP
;
A
#
# COMPACT_ATOMS: atom_id res chain seq x y z
N MET A 1 60.27 -60.39 37.42
CA MET A 1 59.59 -60.20 38.73
C MET A 1 58.10 -60.46 38.55
N SER A 2 57.59 -61.46 39.30
CA SER A 2 56.20 -61.83 39.64
C SER A 2 55.06 -61.38 38.70
N MET A 3 54.29 -62.22 37.98
CA MET A 3 53.54 -63.44 38.32
C MET A 3 52.40 -63.23 39.34
N LYS A 4 51.21 -63.78 38.97
CA LYS A 4 50.01 -64.14 39.75
C LYS A 4 48.90 -63.08 39.85
N CYS A 5 47.61 -63.41 39.89
CA CYS A 5 46.82 -64.59 39.52
C CYS A 5 45.34 -64.18 39.69
N LYS A 6 44.44 -64.92 39.02
CA LYS A 6 42.97 -64.86 39.15
C LYS A 6 42.48 -65.00 40.61
N ALA A 7 41.33 -64.42 40.94
CA ALA A 7 40.12 -65.16 41.32
C ALA A 7 38.99 -64.25 41.84
N SER A 8 37.78 -64.76 41.67
CA SER A 8 36.45 -64.18 41.81
C SER A 8 35.83 -64.20 43.22
N ARG A 9 34.72 -63.44 43.35
CA ARG A 9 33.59 -63.53 44.30
C ARG A 9 33.73 -62.81 45.66
N LEU A 10 32.87 -61.80 45.90
CA LEU A 10 31.72 -61.91 46.82
C LEU A 10 30.84 -60.65 46.74
N ALA A 11 29.53 -60.85 46.79
CA ALA A 11 28.52 -59.81 46.88
C ALA A 11 28.40 -59.27 48.32
N LEU A 12 28.11 -57.97 48.48
CA LEU A 12 27.16 -57.47 49.47
C LEU A 12 26.71 -56.05 49.10
N ALA A 13 25.40 -55.90 48.90
CA ALA A 13 24.71 -54.63 48.77
C ALA A 13 24.58 -53.96 50.14
N PHE A 14 24.54 -52.63 50.18
CA PHE A 14 23.56 -51.89 50.99
C PHE A 14 23.37 -50.47 50.42
N THR A 15 22.29 -50.37 49.65
CA THR A 15 21.42 -49.21 49.39
C THR A 15 21.66 -47.95 50.23
N LEU A 16 22.11 -46.87 49.57
CA LEU A 16 21.65 -45.52 49.91
C LEU A 16 20.34 -45.27 49.16
N LEU A 17 19.23 -45.21 49.90
CA LEU A 17 18.00 -44.57 49.42
C LEU A 17 18.31 -43.10 49.12
N TRP A 18 18.42 -42.74 47.85
CA TRP A 18 18.00 -41.41 47.42
C TRP A 18 16.49 -41.51 47.21
N ALA A 19 15.72 -41.08 48.21
CA ALA A 19 14.33 -40.73 47.98
C ALA A 19 14.35 -39.50 47.07
N ALA A 20 14.17 -39.72 45.75
CA ALA A 20 13.76 -38.65 44.87
C ALA A 20 12.48 -38.03 45.45
N PRO A 21 12.34 -36.70 45.56
CA PRO A 21 11.06 -36.12 45.91
C PRO A 21 10.07 -36.62 44.86
N ALA A 22 8.95 -37.18 45.31
CA ALA A 22 7.88 -37.62 44.43
C ALA A 22 7.37 -36.39 43.67
N MET A 23 7.89 -36.16 42.46
CA MET A 23 7.41 -35.12 41.54
C MET A 23 6.11 -35.66 40.93
N ALA A 24 5.01 -35.47 41.64
CA ALA A 24 3.68 -35.96 41.25
C ALA A 24 2.62 -34.86 41.25
N GLY A 25 3.03 -33.60 41.37
CA GLY A 25 2.17 -32.44 41.20
C GLY A 25 1.94 -32.14 39.72
N GLU A 26 0.72 -31.78 39.36
CA GLU A 26 0.33 -31.41 38.00
C GLU A 26 -0.44 -30.09 38.00
N VAL A 27 -0.26 -29.30 36.95
CA VAL A 27 -1.06 -28.09 36.70
C VAL A 27 -1.74 -28.24 35.36
N ALA A 28 -3.06 -28.04 35.30
CA ALA A 28 -3.78 -27.97 34.03
C ALA A 28 -4.87 -26.90 34.04
N GLY A 29 -5.29 -26.46 32.87
CA GLY A 29 -6.40 -25.51 32.78
C GLY A 29 -6.67 -25.14 31.34
N SER A 30 -7.44 -24.07 31.15
CA SER A 30 -7.69 -23.49 29.84
C SER A 30 -7.18 -22.06 29.72
N VAL A 31 -6.90 -21.64 28.49
CA VAL A 31 -6.64 -20.25 28.15
C VAL A 31 -7.74 -19.72 27.25
N THR A 32 -8.35 -18.61 27.66
CA THR A 32 -9.34 -17.87 26.87
C THR A 32 -8.83 -16.49 26.46
N GLY A 33 -9.26 -16.04 25.30
CA GLY A 33 -8.99 -14.69 24.79
C GLY A 33 -9.90 -13.62 25.41
N PRO A 34 -9.68 -12.34 25.08
CA PRO A 34 -10.50 -11.23 25.57
C PRO A 34 -12.00 -11.33 25.21
N ASP A 35 -12.33 -12.07 24.15
CA ASP A 35 -13.69 -12.32 23.68
C ASP A 35 -14.33 -13.57 24.32
N GLY A 36 -13.63 -14.19 25.27
CA GLY A 36 -14.08 -15.39 25.98
C GLY A 36 -13.90 -16.69 25.20
N LYS A 37 -13.34 -16.67 23.98
CA LYS A 37 -13.12 -17.88 23.18
C LYS A 37 -11.83 -18.60 23.56
N PRO A 38 -11.74 -19.93 23.40
CA PRO A 38 -10.50 -20.68 23.64
C PRO A 38 -9.37 -20.26 22.71
N MET A 39 -8.14 -20.26 23.22
CA MET A 39 -6.94 -19.93 22.45
C MET A 39 -6.09 -21.18 22.18
N ALA A 40 -6.11 -21.68 20.95
CA ALA A 40 -5.37 -22.86 20.52
C ALA A 40 -3.93 -22.55 20.07
N GLY A 41 -3.01 -23.51 20.25
CA GLY A 41 -1.62 -23.38 19.79
C GLY A 41 -0.78 -22.36 20.58
N LEU A 42 -1.28 -21.91 21.73
CA LEU A 42 -0.64 -20.92 22.59
C LEU A 42 0.43 -21.58 23.45
N ARG A 43 1.66 -21.06 23.41
CA ARG A 43 2.75 -21.50 24.29
C ARG A 43 2.56 -20.93 25.71
N LEU A 44 2.58 -21.81 26.71
CA LEU A 44 2.67 -21.47 28.13
C LEU A 44 4.01 -21.88 28.70
N THR A 45 4.45 -21.18 29.74
CA THR A 45 5.71 -21.44 30.42
C THR A 45 5.56 -21.43 31.94
N ILE A 46 6.40 -22.21 32.62
CA ILE A 46 6.74 -22.03 34.04
C ILE A 46 8.19 -21.57 34.08
N PRO A 47 8.44 -20.24 34.10
CA PRO A 47 9.77 -19.67 33.94
C PRO A 47 10.78 -20.18 34.98
N GLU A 48 10.33 -20.39 36.22
CA GLU A 48 11.16 -20.85 37.34
C GLU A 48 11.77 -22.24 37.09
N LEU A 49 11.12 -23.04 36.24
CA LEU A 49 11.53 -24.40 35.90
C LEU A 49 11.97 -24.56 34.45
N MET A 50 11.96 -23.46 33.66
CA MET A 50 12.18 -23.46 32.22
C MET A 50 11.37 -24.53 31.47
N ARG A 51 10.13 -24.78 31.91
CA ARG A 51 9.21 -25.71 31.25
C ARG A 51 8.24 -24.98 30.36
N GLU A 52 7.88 -25.61 29.26
CA GLU A 52 6.88 -25.11 28.33
C GLU A 52 5.88 -26.19 27.92
N THR A 53 4.68 -25.76 27.57
CA THR A 53 3.62 -26.58 26.98
C THR A 53 2.84 -25.72 25.99
N THR A 54 1.93 -26.33 25.22
CA THR A 54 1.10 -25.62 24.25
C THR A 54 -0.37 -25.99 24.43
N THR A 55 -1.29 -25.05 24.21
CA THR A 55 -2.73 -25.34 24.27
C THR A 55 -3.22 -26.17 23.08
N ASP A 56 -4.19 -27.04 23.33
CA ASP A 56 -4.90 -27.78 22.29
C ASP A 56 -5.96 -26.93 21.56
N SER A 57 -6.75 -27.55 20.68
CA SER A 57 -7.81 -26.88 19.90
C SER A 57 -8.93 -26.27 20.74
N GLU A 58 -9.10 -26.74 21.98
CA GLU A 58 -10.09 -26.26 22.94
C GLU A 58 -9.46 -25.34 24.00
N GLY A 59 -8.20 -24.93 23.78
CA GLY A 59 -7.47 -24.01 24.65
C GLY A 59 -6.97 -24.64 25.94
N HIS A 60 -6.99 -25.97 26.08
CA HIS A 60 -6.53 -26.66 27.28
C HIS A 60 -5.02 -26.89 27.27
N TYR A 61 -4.40 -26.84 28.45
CA TYR A 61 -2.97 -27.11 28.64
C TYR A 61 -2.72 -27.93 29.90
N ARG A 62 -1.55 -28.58 29.95
CA ARG A 62 -1.10 -29.36 31.11
C ARG A 62 0.42 -29.32 31.27
N PHE A 63 0.86 -29.27 32.53
CA PHE A 63 2.23 -29.47 32.99
C PHE A 63 2.27 -30.63 33.99
N ASP A 64 3.03 -31.67 33.67
CA ASP A 64 3.15 -32.87 34.49
C ASP A 64 4.46 -32.90 35.27
N THR A 65 4.51 -33.68 36.36
CA THR A 65 5.75 -33.97 37.08
C THR A 65 6.43 -32.68 37.59
N LEU A 66 5.69 -31.88 38.35
CA LEU A 66 6.16 -30.64 38.97
C LEU A 66 6.48 -30.83 40.46
N PRO A 67 7.45 -30.07 41.02
CA PRO A 67 7.70 -30.04 42.45
C PRO A 67 6.56 -29.39 43.22
N ALA A 68 6.45 -29.66 44.52
CA ALA A 68 5.49 -28.95 45.37
C ALA A 68 5.92 -27.48 45.59
N GLY A 69 4.97 -26.56 45.64
CA GLY A 69 5.20 -25.15 45.96
C GLY A 69 4.63 -24.16 44.95
N ALA A 70 4.77 -22.87 45.24
CA ALA A 70 4.27 -21.77 44.41
C ALA A 70 5.03 -21.67 43.08
N MET A 71 4.31 -21.63 41.97
CA MET A 71 4.85 -21.49 40.62
C MET A 71 4.02 -20.53 39.78
N SER A 72 4.66 -19.78 38.88
CA SER A 72 3.97 -18.90 37.96
C SER A 72 3.72 -19.56 36.60
N VAL A 73 2.45 -19.86 36.29
CA VAL A 73 2.07 -20.20 34.92
C VAL A 73 1.91 -18.90 34.13
N SER A 74 2.69 -18.78 33.08
CA SER A 74 2.80 -17.56 32.28
C SER A 74 2.47 -17.83 30.82
N ALA A 75 1.63 -16.99 30.23
CA ALA A 75 1.37 -16.98 28.79
C ALA A 75 1.59 -15.57 28.24
N SER A 76 2.31 -15.50 27.12
CA SER A 76 2.57 -14.25 26.43
C SER A 76 2.31 -14.43 24.95
N VAL A 77 1.47 -13.55 24.41
CA VAL A 77 1.17 -13.47 22.98
C VAL A 77 1.49 -12.05 22.55
N PRO A 78 2.12 -11.86 21.38
CA PRO A 78 2.14 -10.54 20.77
C PRO A 78 0.73 -9.91 20.80
N PHE A 79 0.62 -8.66 21.22
CA PHE A 79 -0.61 -7.83 21.21
C PHE A 79 -1.61 -8.00 22.38
N LEU A 80 -1.46 -9.03 23.21
CA LEU A 80 -2.22 -9.17 24.46
C LEU A 80 -1.34 -8.81 25.66
N ALA A 81 -1.97 -8.45 26.77
CA ALA A 81 -1.26 -8.29 28.03
C ALA A 81 -0.71 -9.66 28.46
N PRO A 82 0.59 -9.76 28.83
CA PRO A 82 1.11 -10.97 29.44
C PRO A 82 0.26 -11.34 30.65
N VAL A 83 -0.09 -12.61 30.76
CA VAL A 83 -0.84 -13.14 31.91
C VAL A 83 0.08 -14.05 32.70
N HIS A 84 0.10 -13.82 34.01
CA HIS A 84 0.86 -14.59 34.97
C HIS A 84 -0.09 -14.98 36.10
N GLN A 85 -0.22 -16.27 36.37
CA GLN A 85 -1.00 -16.77 37.49
C GLN A 85 -0.10 -17.64 38.37
N THR A 86 0.05 -17.23 39.62
CA THR A 86 0.73 -18.05 40.62
C THR A 86 -0.23 -19.12 41.12
N VAL A 87 0.23 -20.37 41.12
CA VAL A 87 -0.47 -21.52 41.67
C VAL A 87 0.42 -22.28 42.63
N ASP A 88 -0.16 -22.74 43.74
CA ASP A 88 0.50 -23.62 44.70
C ASP A 88 0.34 -25.07 44.25
N VAL A 89 1.42 -25.66 43.73
CA VAL A 89 1.43 -27.03 43.24
C VAL A 89 1.49 -27.99 44.44
N PRO A 90 0.53 -28.94 44.57
CA PRO A 90 0.53 -29.89 45.67
C PRO A 90 1.66 -30.93 45.52
N ALA A 91 2.04 -31.56 46.63
CA ALA A 91 3.04 -32.64 46.60
C ALA A 91 2.58 -33.88 45.82
N THR A 92 1.27 -34.11 45.72
CA THR A 92 0.64 -35.13 44.88
C THR A 92 -0.70 -34.61 44.37
N GLY A 93 -1.04 -34.91 43.11
CA GLY A 93 -2.33 -34.56 42.51
C GLY A 93 -2.28 -33.30 41.63
N GLN A 94 -3.45 -32.87 41.16
CA GLN A 94 -3.59 -31.85 40.14
C GLN A 94 -4.21 -30.57 40.70
N VAL A 95 -3.69 -29.41 40.29
CA VAL A 95 -4.28 -28.09 40.53
C VAL A 95 -4.72 -27.45 39.21
N SER A 96 -5.84 -26.73 39.23
CA SER A 96 -6.39 -26.08 38.05
C SER A 96 -6.03 -24.59 37.98
N ALA A 97 -5.62 -24.14 36.79
CA ALA A 97 -5.21 -22.76 36.52
C ALA A 97 -5.80 -22.26 35.20
N ASN A 98 -6.93 -21.53 35.25
CA ASN A 98 -7.56 -20.98 34.05
C ASN A 98 -7.11 -19.53 33.84
N LEU A 99 -6.56 -19.26 32.66
CA LEU A 99 -6.00 -17.96 32.30
C LEU A 99 -6.93 -17.25 31.31
N THR A 100 -7.20 -15.97 31.56
CA THR A 100 -7.89 -15.12 30.59
C THR A 100 -6.95 -14.01 30.15
N MET A 101 -6.64 -13.98 28.86
CA MET A 101 -5.80 -12.94 28.31
C MET A 101 -6.58 -11.63 28.20
N ALA A 102 -5.94 -10.51 28.54
CA ALA A 102 -6.53 -9.18 28.43
C ALA A 102 -5.92 -8.40 27.25
N PRO A 103 -6.63 -7.41 26.68
CA PRO A 103 -6.04 -6.50 25.71
C PRO A 103 -4.88 -5.71 26.31
N ASN A 104 -3.79 -5.52 25.55
CA ASN A 104 -2.67 -4.71 26.01
C ASN A 104 -3.04 -3.21 26.01
N ARG A 105 -3.26 -2.63 27.18
CA ARG A 105 -3.72 -1.22 27.33
C ARG A 105 -2.74 -0.18 26.77
N LEU A 106 -1.43 -0.46 26.73
CA LEU A 106 -0.44 0.44 26.14
C LEU A 106 -0.56 0.47 24.61
N LEU A 107 -0.81 -0.68 23.99
CA LEU A 107 -1.04 -0.81 22.55
C LEU A 107 -2.40 -0.24 22.13
N VAL A 108 -3.44 -0.41 22.96
CA VAL A 108 -4.77 0.20 22.75
C VAL A 108 -4.70 1.73 22.86
N GLY A 109 -3.96 2.26 23.85
CA GLY A 109 -3.73 3.69 23.99
C GLY A 109 -2.93 4.29 22.82
N ALA A 110 -1.90 3.60 22.33
CA ALA A 110 -1.13 4.02 21.17
C ALA A 110 -1.95 4.01 19.87
N ALA A 111 -2.84 3.03 19.69
CA ALA A 111 -3.74 2.93 18.53
C ALA A 111 -4.83 4.03 18.50
N ALA A 112 -5.22 4.57 19.67
CA ALA A 112 -6.19 5.66 19.78
C ALA A 112 -5.58 7.07 19.61
N MET A 113 -4.26 7.21 19.77
CA MET A 113 -3.60 8.49 20.06
C MET A 113 -2.96 9.23 18.87
N ARG A 114 -3.19 8.87 17.59
CA ARG A 114 -2.65 9.63 16.42
C ARG A 114 -3.56 9.71 15.19
N GLY A 115 -4.85 9.41 15.33
CA GLY A 115 -5.82 9.45 14.22
C GLY A 115 -6.42 10.83 13.95
N GLU A 116 -6.52 11.69 14.98
CA GLU A 116 -7.08 13.03 14.81
C GLU A 116 -5.96 14.04 14.50
N PRO A 117 -6.13 14.86 13.45
CA PRO A 117 -5.15 15.87 13.09
C PRO A 117 -5.00 16.91 14.21
N ALA A 118 -3.85 17.59 14.24
CA ALA A 118 -3.70 18.78 15.05
C ALA A 118 -4.78 19.81 14.65
N VAL A 119 -5.37 20.49 15.63
CA VAL A 119 -6.46 21.45 15.41
C VAL A 119 -6.05 22.54 14.41
N GLU A 120 -4.80 22.99 14.49
CA GLU A 120 -4.22 23.99 13.59
C GLU A 120 -4.18 23.50 12.13
N HIS A 121 -3.73 22.27 11.87
CA HIS A 121 -3.68 21.73 10.50
C HIS A 121 -5.07 21.50 9.91
N ALA A 122 -6.04 21.07 10.73
CA ALA A 122 -7.43 20.97 10.30
C ALA A 122 -8.00 22.34 9.92
N ALA A 123 -7.68 23.39 10.69
CA ALA A 123 -8.08 24.77 10.39
C ALA A 123 -7.38 25.31 9.13
N GLN A 124 -6.09 25.04 8.94
CA GLN A 124 -5.33 25.42 7.73
C GLN A 124 -5.93 24.78 6.47
N LYS A 125 -6.24 23.48 6.52
CA LYS A 125 -6.95 22.77 5.46
C LYS A 125 -8.29 23.45 5.14
N GLN A 126 -9.10 23.74 6.17
CA GLN A 126 -10.41 24.37 5.96
C GLN A 126 -10.27 25.77 5.35
N ALA A 127 -9.32 26.58 5.82
CA ALA A 127 -9.06 27.92 5.29
C ALA A 127 -8.69 27.88 3.80
N TYR A 128 -7.85 26.92 3.40
CA TYR A 128 -7.50 26.70 2.00
C TYR A 128 -8.74 26.29 1.16
N LEU A 129 -9.53 25.33 1.64
CA LEU A 129 -10.74 24.90 0.93
C LEU A 129 -11.78 26.04 0.78
N ASP A 130 -11.89 26.92 1.76
CA ASP A 130 -12.73 28.12 1.70
C ASP A 130 -12.19 29.15 0.71
N GLN A 131 -10.86 29.30 0.62
CA GLN A 131 -10.22 30.13 -0.40
C GLN A 131 -10.54 29.61 -1.81
N VAL A 132 -10.43 28.29 -2.04
CA VAL A 132 -10.77 27.67 -3.32
C VAL A 132 -12.24 27.92 -3.68
N ALA A 133 -13.15 27.76 -2.72
CA ALA A 133 -14.57 28.01 -2.94
C ALA A 133 -14.86 29.47 -3.34
N LYS A 134 -14.17 30.44 -2.72
CA LYS A 134 -14.28 31.86 -3.08
C LYS A 134 -13.69 32.17 -4.46
N ALA A 135 -12.60 31.50 -4.83
CA ALA A 135 -11.90 31.70 -6.09
C ALA A 135 -12.57 30.96 -7.27
N ALA A 136 -13.63 30.18 -7.04
CA ALA A 136 -14.34 29.46 -8.09
C ALA A 136 -14.97 30.43 -9.11
N ALA A 137 -14.21 30.80 -10.13
CA ALA A 137 -14.63 31.72 -11.17
C ALA A 137 -15.61 31.08 -12.16
N HIS A 138 -16.42 31.94 -12.78
CA HIS A 138 -17.41 31.61 -13.80
C HIS A 138 -16.75 31.46 -15.17
N GLY A 139 -16.95 30.31 -15.82
CA GLY A 139 -16.39 29.95 -17.13
C GLY A 139 -16.54 28.45 -17.37
N ARG A 140 -16.48 28.01 -18.63
CA ARG A 140 -16.60 26.57 -18.95
C ARG A 140 -15.30 25.88 -18.53
N LYS A 141 -15.36 25.13 -17.42
CA LYS A 141 -14.21 24.37 -16.91
C LYS A 141 -14.09 23.03 -17.64
N MET A 142 -12.86 22.55 -17.77
CA MET A 142 -12.58 21.25 -18.37
C MET A 142 -12.90 20.12 -17.40
N ASN A 143 -13.53 19.06 -17.89
CA ASN A 143 -13.74 17.84 -17.13
C ASN A 143 -12.40 17.13 -16.90
N VAL A 144 -12.34 16.29 -15.87
CA VAL A 144 -11.17 15.49 -15.55
C VAL A 144 -11.60 14.04 -15.38
N VAL A 145 -10.97 13.13 -16.12
CA VAL A 145 -11.11 11.68 -15.95
C VAL A 145 -9.73 11.09 -15.68
N VAL A 146 -9.58 10.39 -14.57
CA VAL A 146 -8.36 9.66 -14.22
C VAL A 146 -8.71 8.18 -14.13
N LEU A 147 -8.22 7.39 -15.09
CA LEU A 147 -8.29 5.93 -15.06
C LEU A 147 -7.00 5.41 -14.43
N LEU A 148 -7.14 4.71 -13.30
CA LEU A 148 -6.00 4.20 -12.54
C LEU A 148 -6.07 2.68 -12.44
N PHE A 149 -5.02 2.00 -12.87
CA PHE A 149 -4.90 0.54 -12.83
C PHE A 149 -4.11 0.08 -11.61
N ASP A 150 -4.34 -1.15 -11.17
CA ASP A 150 -3.80 -1.73 -9.94
C ASP A 150 -2.89 -2.91 -10.28
N ASP A 151 -1.58 -2.74 -10.11
CA ASP A 151 -0.52 -3.69 -10.54
C ASP A 151 -0.38 -3.91 -12.04
N LEU A 152 -0.69 -2.90 -12.86
CA LEU A 152 -0.40 -2.97 -14.30
C LEU A 152 1.03 -2.50 -14.55
N GLY A 153 1.88 -3.43 -14.97
CA GLY A 153 3.30 -3.20 -15.22
C GLY A 153 3.56 -2.43 -16.52
N TYR A 154 4.76 -1.84 -16.58
CA TYR A 154 5.19 -1.03 -17.71
C TYR A 154 5.15 -1.78 -19.04
N GLY A 155 5.39 -3.10 -19.03
CA GLY A 155 5.43 -3.94 -20.23
C GLY A 155 4.15 -4.74 -20.48
N ASP A 156 3.03 -4.42 -19.82
CA ASP A 156 1.76 -5.15 -19.99
C ASP A 156 0.93 -4.69 -21.17
N LEU A 157 1.16 -3.47 -21.67
CA LEU A 157 0.43 -2.91 -22.81
C LEU A 157 1.17 -3.13 -24.12
N SER A 158 0.45 -3.40 -25.21
CA SER A 158 1.09 -3.59 -26.51
C SER A 158 1.80 -2.31 -27.02
N SER A 159 1.29 -1.11 -26.72
CA SER A 159 2.00 0.15 -26.97
C SER A 159 3.26 0.35 -26.13
N TYR A 160 3.53 -0.49 -25.13
CA TYR A 160 4.78 -0.52 -24.37
C TYR A 160 5.62 -1.79 -24.64
N GLY A 161 5.27 -2.54 -25.68
CA GLY A 161 6.07 -3.66 -26.19
C GLY A 161 5.55 -5.04 -25.81
N ASN A 162 4.38 -5.17 -25.19
CA ASN A 162 3.76 -6.47 -24.98
C ASN A 162 3.34 -7.10 -26.33
N THR A 163 3.59 -8.40 -26.50
CA THR A 163 3.22 -9.15 -27.71
C THR A 163 2.19 -10.26 -27.46
N LEU A 164 1.82 -10.50 -26.20
CA LEU A 164 0.90 -11.56 -25.78
C LEU A 164 -0.49 -11.03 -25.40
N ILE A 165 -0.55 -9.84 -24.81
CA ILE A 165 -1.77 -9.19 -24.36
C ILE A 165 -2.13 -8.09 -25.36
N ARG A 166 -3.39 -8.06 -25.81
CA ARG A 166 -3.87 -7.09 -26.79
C ARG A 166 -4.65 -5.98 -26.11
N THR A 167 -4.16 -4.74 -26.22
CA THR A 167 -4.79 -3.58 -25.59
C THR A 167 -5.15 -2.48 -26.60
N PRO A 168 -5.99 -2.76 -27.61
CA PRO A 168 -6.24 -1.84 -28.72
C PRO A 168 -6.91 -0.52 -28.28
N ASN A 169 -7.76 -0.52 -27.25
CA ASN A 169 -8.46 0.70 -26.83
C ASN A 169 -7.54 1.65 -26.06
N ILE A 170 -6.71 1.11 -25.16
CA ILE A 170 -5.69 1.86 -24.43
C ILE A 170 -4.61 2.34 -25.39
N ASP A 171 -4.16 1.48 -26.32
CA ASP A 171 -3.13 1.85 -27.31
C ASP A 171 -3.60 2.97 -28.24
N ALA A 172 -4.90 3.01 -28.59
CA ALA A 172 -5.48 4.09 -29.38
C ALA A 172 -5.38 5.46 -28.67
N LEU A 173 -5.24 5.50 -27.34
CA LEU A 173 -5.02 6.75 -26.59
C LEU A 173 -3.68 7.39 -26.93
N ALA A 174 -2.65 6.59 -27.26
CA ALA A 174 -1.36 7.10 -27.71
C ALA A 174 -1.50 7.93 -28.98
N ALA A 175 -2.37 7.50 -29.91
CA ALA A 175 -2.63 8.23 -31.15
C ALA A 175 -3.46 9.51 -30.94
N ARG A 176 -4.28 9.56 -29.88
CA ARG A 176 -5.14 10.71 -29.55
C ARG A 176 -4.46 11.79 -28.71
N GLY A 177 -3.46 11.42 -27.92
CA GLY A 177 -2.78 12.32 -26.99
C GLY A 177 -1.28 12.07 -26.92
N ALA A 178 -0.74 12.09 -25.70
CA ALA A 178 0.66 11.85 -25.42
C ALA A 178 0.85 10.53 -24.65
N ARG A 179 1.81 9.71 -25.09
CA ARG A 179 2.35 8.56 -24.35
C ARG A 179 3.59 9.00 -23.58
N LEU A 180 3.62 8.81 -22.27
CA LEU A 180 4.75 9.20 -21.42
C LEU A 180 5.67 8.02 -21.18
N THR A 181 6.94 8.12 -21.58
CA THR A 181 7.89 7.02 -21.38
C THR A 181 8.50 7.03 -19.97
N GLN A 182 8.55 8.17 -19.29
CA GLN A 182 9.18 8.34 -17.97
C GLN A 182 8.14 8.74 -16.91
N ALA A 183 7.05 7.97 -16.81
CA ALA A 183 6.02 8.16 -15.79
C ALA A 183 6.22 7.23 -14.58
N TYR A 184 6.08 7.78 -13.37
CA TYR A 184 6.37 7.09 -12.12
C TYR A 184 5.19 7.16 -11.14
N SER A 185 5.01 6.10 -10.36
CA SER A 185 4.19 6.12 -9.16
C SER A 185 4.94 6.79 -8.01
N GLY A 186 4.20 7.37 -7.06
CA GLY A 186 4.77 7.94 -5.83
C GLY A 186 5.29 6.88 -4.84
N SER A 187 5.02 5.60 -5.10
CA SER A 187 5.46 4.46 -4.28
C SER A 187 5.32 3.16 -5.08
N PRO A 188 6.11 2.11 -4.78
CA PRO A 188 5.98 0.82 -5.48
C PRO A 188 4.80 -0.05 -5.02
N VAL A 189 3.79 0.54 -4.36
CA VAL A 189 2.60 -0.17 -3.83
C VAL A 189 1.36 0.75 -3.77
N CYS A 190 0.18 0.13 -3.71
CA CYS A 190 -1.12 0.74 -3.93
C CYS A 190 -1.45 1.94 -2.99
N THR A 191 -1.66 1.72 -1.68
CA THR A 191 -2.12 2.77 -0.73
C THR A 191 -1.22 4.01 -0.75
N PRO A 192 0.11 3.89 -0.56
CA PRO A 192 1.00 5.04 -0.58
C PRO A 192 0.95 5.80 -1.91
N SER A 193 0.88 5.08 -3.04
CA SER A 193 0.84 5.68 -4.37
C SER A 193 -0.48 6.41 -4.65
N ARG A 194 -1.62 5.84 -4.22
CA ARG A 194 -2.95 6.47 -4.33
C ARG A 194 -3.04 7.72 -3.47
N ALA A 195 -2.48 7.69 -2.27
CA ALA A 195 -2.35 8.87 -1.42
C ALA A 195 -1.51 9.94 -2.14
N ALA A 196 -0.39 9.55 -2.75
CA ALA A 196 0.48 10.46 -3.48
C ALA A 196 -0.21 11.13 -4.66
N LEU A 197 -0.97 10.37 -5.45
CA LEU A 197 -1.78 10.88 -6.55
C LEU A 197 -2.81 11.91 -6.08
N LEU A 198 -3.58 11.57 -5.04
CA LEU A 198 -4.71 12.41 -4.60
C LEU A 198 -4.29 13.61 -3.77
N THR A 199 -3.10 13.63 -3.18
CA THR A 199 -2.62 14.73 -2.32
C THR A 199 -1.49 15.56 -2.96
N GLY A 200 -0.89 15.08 -4.05
CA GLY A 200 0.27 15.72 -4.67
C GLY A 200 1.55 15.68 -3.81
N ARG A 201 1.58 14.78 -2.82
CA ARG A 201 2.61 14.70 -1.78
C ARG A 201 3.13 13.28 -1.66
N LEU A 202 4.44 13.12 -1.51
CA LEU A 202 5.07 11.82 -1.34
C LEU A 202 4.52 11.12 -0.08
N PRO A 203 4.50 9.78 -0.04
CA PRO A 203 3.74 9.05 0.99
C PRO A 203 4.16 9.32 2.43
N HIS A 204 5.45 9.58 2.67
CA HIS A 204 5.95 9.94 4.01
C HIS A 204 5.34 11.26 4.49
N ARG A 205 5.08 12.22 3.59
CA ARG A 205 4.44 13.49 3.92
C ARG A 205 2.94 13.36 4.12
N SER A 206 2.27 12.54 3.31
CA SER A 206 0.83 12.32 3.43
C SER A 206 0.42 11.43 4.60
N GLY A 207 1.39 10.85 5.32
CA GLY A 207 1.13 9.91 6.42
C GLY A 207 0.64 8.54 5.96
N ALA A 208 0.70 8.27 4.65
CA ALA A 208 0.37 6.99 4.03
C ALA A 208 1.64 6.20 3.67
N ALA A 209 2.64 6.25 4.54
CA ALA A 209 3.85 5.44 4.46
C ALA A 209 3.70 4.16 5.32
N HIS A 210 4.68 3.27 5.22
CA HIS A 210 4.87 2.07 6.05
C HIS A 210 4.08 0.82 5.68
N HIS A 211 2.87 0.95 5.13
CA HIS A 211 2.12 -0.22 4.67
C HIS A 211 0.93 0.10 3.76
N VAL A 212 0.37 -0.95 3.13
CA VAL A 212 -0.96 -0.92 2.52
C VAL A 212 -2.05 -1.06 3.57
N PHE A 213 -3.04 -0.18 3.57
CA PHE A 213 -4.07 -0.13 4.62
C PHE A 213 -4.99 -1.34 4.57
N PHE A 214 -5.27 -1.92 5.74
CA PHE A 214 -6.13 -3.10 5.87
C PHE A 214 -7.53 -2.69 6.37
N PRO A 215 -8.55 -3.54 6.21
CA PRO A 215 -9.83 -3.40 6.91
C PRO A 215 -9.64 -3.09 8.39
N SER A 216 -10.39 -2.14 8.94
CA SER A 216 -10.13 -1.66 10.29
C SER A 216 -10.24 -2.73 11.38
N ASP A 217 -11.04 -3.77 11.14
CA ASP A 217 -11.19 -4.91 12.06
C ASP A 217 -10.17 -6.04 11.78
N HIS A 218 -9.30 -5.88 10.78
CA HIS A 218 -8.31 -6.89 10.44
C HIS A 218 -7.16 -6.91 11.48
N PRO A 219 -6.65 -8.09 11.90
CA PRO A 219 -5.56 -8.18 12.88
C PRO A 219 -4.32 -7.36 12.51
N MET A 220 -3.96 -7.31 11.22
CA MET A 220 -2.85 -6.47 10.75
C MET A 220 -3.10 -4.97 10.93
N ALA A 221 -4.34 -4.48 10.76
CA ALA A 221 -4.66 -3.08 11.02
C ALA A 221 -4.46 -2.75 12.50
N THR A 222 -4.94 -3.62 13.39
CA THR A 222 -4.75 -3.49 14.85
C THR A 222 -3.28 -3.51 15.23
N LEU A 223 -2.51 -4.46 14.72
CA LEU A 223 -1.07 -4.55 14.94
C LEU A 223 -0.36 -3.27 14.49
N ARG A 224 -0.60 -2.81 13.26
CA ARG A 224 0.12 -1.64 12.73
C ARG A 224 -0.26 -0.33 13.42
N ARG A 225 -1.53 -0.15 13.77
CA ARG A 225 -1.95 0.97 14.62
C ARG A 225 -1.26 0.95 15.98
N SER A 226 -1.04 -0.22 16.56
CA SER A 226 -0.31 -0.36 17.83
C SER A 226 1.17 0.03 17.75
N LEU A 227 1.76 0.00 16.54
CA LEU A 227 3.10 0.51 16.24
C LEU A 227 3.11 2.02 15.92
N GLY A 228 1.95 2.68 16.02
CA GLY A 228 1.80 4.10 15.71
C GLY A 228 1.70 4.41 14.20
N TRP A 229 1.48 3.39 13.36
CA TRP A 229 1.31 3.60 11.92
C TRP A 229 -0.16 3.86 11.56
N ALA A 230 -0.39 4.81 10.66
CA ALA A 230 -1.73 5.15 10.19
C ALA A 230 -2.36 3.98 9.41
N ASN A 231 -3.68 3.80 9.51
CA ASN A 231 -4.43 2.82 8.70
C ASN A 231 -5.56 3.48 7.90
N ALA A 232 -5.44 4.78 7.72
CA ALA A 232 -6.35 5.66 7.01
C ALA A 232 -5.57 6.92 6.62
N LEU A 233 -5.96 7.57 5.53
CA LEU A 233 -5.37 8.85 5.15
C LEU A 233 -5.69 9.88 6.26
N PRO A 234 -4.71 10.59 6.81
CA PRO A 234 -4.93 11.62 7.82
C PRO A 234 -5.92 12.68 7.35
N ARG A 235 -6.85 13.08 8.23
CA ARG A 235 -7.94 14.01 7.90
C ARG A 235 -7.48 15.43 7.59
N ASP A 236 -6.25 15.78 7.99
CA ASP A 236 -5.60 17.05 7.66
C ASP A 236 -4.99 17.08 6.26
N GLU A 237 -4.90 15.96 5.54
CA GLU A 237 -4.50 15.97 4.13
C GLU A 237 -5.58 16.59 3.25
N ILE A 238 -5.14 17.30 2.21
CA ILE A 238 -6.01 17.93 1.23
C ILE A 238 -6.05 17.01 0.01
N THR A 239 -7.22 16.45 -0.33
CA THR A 239 -7.35 15.64 -1.53
C THR A 239 -7.79 16.46 -2.73
N LEU A 240 -7.41 16.00 -3.93
CA LEU A 240 -7.85 16.58 -5.18
C LEU A 240 -9.38 16.63 -5.29
N ALA A 241 -10.09 15.63 -4.76
CA ALA A 241 -11.55 15.61 -4.76
C ALA A 241 -12.15 16.72 -3.90
N GLU A 242 -11.58 17.00 -2.72
CA GLU A 242 -12.02 18.12 -1.87
C GLU A 242 -11.83 19.46 -2.59
N VAL A 243 -10.67 19.66 -3.22
CA VAL A 243 -10.35 20.88 -3.97
C VAL A 243 -11.29 21.05 -5.15
N MET A 244 -11.47 20.01 -5.96
CA MET A 244 -12.32 20.04 -7.15
C MET A 244 -13.79 20.27 -6.77
N GLY A 245 -14.28 19.61 -5.72
CA GLY A 245 -15.62 19.83 -5.18
C GLY A 245 -15.84 21.28 -4.74
N LYS A 246 -14.88 21.86 -4.00
CA LYS A 246 -14.93 23.28 -3.63
C LYS A 246 -14.81 24.22 -4.82
N ALA A 247 -14.13 23.80 -5.88
CA ALA A 247 -14.07 24.53 -7.15
C ALA A 247 -15.35 24.36 -8.02
N GLY A 248 -16.40 23.69 -7.53
CA GLY A 248 -17.70 23.57 -8.20
C GLY A 248 -17.87 22.33 -9.08
N TYR A 249 -16.90 21.42 -9.09
CA TYR A 249 -17.01 20.16 -9.82
C TYR A 249 -17.98 19.21 -9.14
N ALA A 250 -18.70 18.41 -9.94
CA ALA A 250 -19.18 17.12 -9.45
C ALA A 250 -17.98 16.17 -9.33
N THR A 251 -17.85 15.43 -8.23
CA THR A 251 -16.74 14.50 -7.99
C THR A 251 -17.27 13.09 -7.78
N GLY A 252 -16.73 12.15 -8.54
CA GLY A 252 -17.12 10.74 -8.53
C GLY A 252 -15.89 9.84 -8.42
N ALA A 253 -15.96 8.80 -7.59
CA ALA A 253 -14.96 7.74 -7.51
C ALA A 253 -15.57 6.36 -7.78
N PHE A 254 -14.96 5.57 -8.67
CA PHE A 254 -15.51 4.30 -9.17
C PHE A 254 -14.46 3.19 -9.12
N GLY A 255 -14.46 2.39 -8.05
CA GLY A 255 -13.55 1.27 -7.87
C GLY A 255 -12.82 1.23 -6.51
N LYS A 256 -11.54 0.89 -6.50
CA LYS A 256 -10.72 0.68 -5.30
C LYS A 256 -10.30 1.99 -4.65
N TRP A 257 -10.72 2.20 -3.40
CA TRP A 257 -10.32 3.36 -2.61
C TRP A 257 -8.93 3.22 -1.98
N HIS A 258 -8.78 2.27 -1.05
CA HIS A 258 -7.55 1.88 -0.37
C HIS A 258 -6.88 2.97 0.50
N LEU A 259 -7.65 3.94 0.97
CA LEU A 259 -7.19 5.05 1.83
C LEU A 259 -7.94 5.13 3.19
N GLY A 260 -8.70 4.09 3.55
CA GLY A 260 -9.38 3.95 4.85
C GLY A 260 -10.88 3.61 4.72
N ASP A 261 -11.46 2.97 5.75
CA ASP A 261 -12.88 2.58 5.82
C ASP A 261 -13.66 3.21 6.98
N VAL A 262 -12.97 3.96 7.84
CA VAL A 262 -13.57 4.65 8.99
C VAL A 262 -14.03 6.05 8.63
N ALA A 263 -14.99 6.55 9.38
CA ALA A 263 -15.47 7.92 9.24
C ALA A 263 -14.29 8.91 9.28
N GLY A 264 -14.31 9.89 8.37
CA GLY A 264 -13.22 10.82 8.15
C GLY A 264 -12.20 10.37 7.11
N SER A 265 -12.23 9.10 6.67
CA SER A 265 -11.28 8.54 5.70
C SER A 265 -11.91 7.82 4.51
N ARG A 266 -13.24 7.78 4.46
CA ARG A 266 -13.98 7.20 3.32
C ARG A 266 -13.94 8.15 2.12
N PRO A 267 -14.23 7.66 0.90
CA PRO A 267 -14.26 8.51 -0.29
C PRO A 267 -15.14 9.76 -0.12
N ASN A 268 -16.33 9.59 0.47
CA ASN A 268 -17.27 10.69 0.70
C ASN A 268 -16.81 11.69 1.76
N ASP A 269 -16.00 11.26 2.72
CA ASP A 269 -15.43 12.15 3.75
C ASP A 269 -14.26 12.96 3.20
N LEU A 270 -13.66 12.50 2.10
CA LEU A 270 -12.47 13.07 1.46
C LEU A 270 -12.78 13.61 0.07
N GLY A 271 -13.99 14.17 -0.10
CA GLY A 271 -14.34 15.06 -1.20
C GLY A 271 -15.10 14.45 -2.37
N PHE A 272 -15.28 13.13 -2.45
CA PHE A 272 -16.09 12.50 -3.50
C PHE A 272 -17.58 12.56 -3.17
N GLN A 273 -18.40 13.27 -3.96
CA GLN A 273 -19.84 13.31 -3.71
C GLN A 273 -20.55 12.02 -4.12
N THR A 274 -20.02 11.32 -5.13
CA THR A 274 -20.50 10.01 -5.56
C THR A 274 -19.38 8.99 -5.43
N TYR A 275 -19.70 7.83 -4.87
CA TYR A 275 -18.78 6.70 -4.79
C TYR A 275 -19.49 5.39 -5.09
N PHE A 276 -18.85 4.54 -5.88
CA PHE A 276 -19.23 3.16 -6.04
C PHE A 276 -17.97 2.29 -6.11
N GLY A 277 -17.79 1.35 -5.19
CA GLY A 277 -16.62 0.49 -5.22
C GLY A 277 -16.25 -0.18 -3.91
N VAL A 278 -15.00 -0.58 -3.78
CA VAL A 278 -14.46 -1.34 -2.64
C VAL A 278 -13.49 -0.48 -1.84
N HIS A 279 -13.62 -0.48 -0.51
CA HIS A 279 -12.73 0.33 0.34
C HIS A 279 -11.27 -0.14 0.33
N TYR A 280 -11.04 -1.40 -0.04
CA TYR A 280 -9.75 -2.08 0.06
C TYR A 280 -9.40 -2.81 -1.23
N SER A 281 -8.25 -3.46 -1.20
CA SER A 281 -7.84 -4.37 -2.25
C SER A 281 -8.79 -5.58 -2.38
N ASN A 282 -8.92 -6.11 -3.60
CA ASN A 282 -9.81 -7.21 -3.95
C ASN A 282 -9.42 -8.56 -3.32
N ASP A 283 -8.17 -8.70 -2.88
CA ASP A 283 -7.67 -9.83 -2.09
C ASP A 283 -7.98 -9.73 -0.59
N MET A 284 -8.49 -8.59 -0.11
CA MET A 284 -8.81 -8.37 1.30
C MET A 284 -10.27 -8.70 1.62
N LYS A 285 -10.53 -9.12 2.86
CA LYS A 285 -11.88 -9.44 3.36
C LYS A 285 -12.27 -8.53 4.54
N PRO A 286 -13.54 -8.10 4.62
CA PRO A 286 -14.63 -8.37 3.68
C PRO A 286 -14.49 -7.58 2.36
N LEU A 287 -14.87 -8.21 1.23
CA LEU A 287 -14.91 -7.58 -0.08
C LEU A 287 -16.33 -7.12 -0.40
N ALA A 288 -16.86 -6.18 0.39
CA ALA A 288 -18.16 -5.58 0.14
C ALA A 288 -18.04 -4.41 -0.86
N ILE A 289 -19.05 -4.25 -1.71
CA ILE A 289 -19.16 -3.08 -2.59
C ILE A 289 -20.07 -2.07 -1.91
N TYR A 290 -19.60 -0.83 -1.88
CA TYR A 290 -20.28 0.30 -1.28
C TYR A 290 -20.79 1.24 -2.36
N ARG A 291 -21.98 1.77 -2.14
CA ARG A 291 -22.49 2.95 -2.81
C ARG A 291 -22.54 4.06 -1.78
N ASN A 292 -21.73 5.08 -2.00
CA ASN A 292 -21.43 6.10 -1.00
C ASN A 292 -21.05 5.44 0.34
N GLN A 293 -21.78 5.75 1.41
CA GLN A 293 -21.52 5.23 2.76
C GLN A 293 -22.29 3.95 3.09
N THR A 294 -23.07 3.42 2.14
CA THR A 294 -23.93 2.25 2.35
C THR A 294 -23.42 1.04 1.59
N VAL A 295 -23.56 -0.15 2.18
CA VAL A 295 -23.26 -1.42 1.48
C VAL A 295 -24.30 -1.62 0.38
N ASP A 296 -23.84 -1.68 -0.86
CA ASP A 296 -24.65 -1.96 -2.05
C ASP A 296 -24.68 -3.46 -2.34
N THR A 297 -23.52 -4.10 -2.33
CA THR A 297 -23.39 -5.55 -2.49
C THR A 297 -22.61 -6.14 -1.32
N ALA A 298 -23.22 -7.06 -0.58
CA ALA A 298 -22.56 -7.72 0.54
C ALA A 298 -21.35 -8.55 0.07
N SER A 299 -20.37 -8.75 0.95
CA SER A 299 -19.15 -9.50 0.59
C SER A 299 -19.42 -10.92 0.10
N ALA A 300 -20.45 -11.59 0.62
CA ALA A 300 -20.83 -12.94 0.19
C ALA A 300 -21.49 -12.98 -1.21
N GLN A 301 -21.95 -11.84 -1.71
CA GLN A 301 -22.62 -11.68 -3.00
C GLN A 301 -21.72 -11.01 -4.05
N THR A 302 -20.54 -10.53 -3.64
CA THR A 302 -19.63 -9.81 -4.53
C THR A 302 -18.97 -10.79 -5.49
N LYS A 303 -19.23 -10.55 -6.78
CA LYS A 303 -18.65 -11.28 -7.91
C LYS A 303 -17.47 -10.49 -8.44
N GLN A 304 -16.27 -11.02 -8.25
CA GLN A 304 -15.04 -10.31 -8.61
C GLN A 304 -14.89 -10.17 -10.13
N GLU A 305 -15.39 -11.15 -10.88
CA GLU A 305 -15.36 -11.21 -12.34
C GLU A 305 -16.14 -10.07 -13.04
N THR A 306 -17.02 -9.36 -12.33
CA THR A 306 -17.81 -8.23 -12.89
C THR A 306 -17.39 -6.87 -12.37
N LEU A 307 -16.36 -6.77 -11.52
CA LEU A 307 -15.99 -5.49 -10.88
C LEU A 307 -15.60 -4.42 -11.90
N ASN A 308 -14.75 -4.75 -12.88
CA ASN A 308 -14.31 -3.79 -13.89
C ASN A 308 -15.49 -3.23 -14.71
N GLU A 309 -16.39 -4.12 -15.13
CA GLU A 309 -17.60 -3.75 -15.89
C GLU A 309 -18.49 -2.83 -15.07
N ARG A 310 -18.76 -3.17 -13.80
CA ARG A 310 -19.60 -2.36 -12.91
C ARG A 310 -18.97 -0.99 -12.60
N PHE A 311 -17.65 -0.92 -12.44
CA PHE A 311 -16.97 0.36 -12.23
C PHE A 311 -17.04 1.25 -13.47
N ALA A 312 -16.90 0.67 -14.67
CA ALA A 312 -17.08 1.40 -15.92
C ALA A 312 -18.53 1.87 -16.11
N ASP A 313 -19.53 1.03 -15.80
CA ASP A 313 -20.95 1.39 -15.88
C ASP A 313 -21.28 2.60 -15.01
N GLU A 314 -20.80 2.60 -13.76
CA GLU A 314 -21.05 3.67 -12.80
C GLU A 314 -20.30 4.95 -13.18
N ALA A 315 -19.08 4.83 -13.71
CA ALA A 315 -18.34 5.98 -14.25
C ALA A 315 -19.07 6.60 -15.44
N ILE A 316 -19.52 5.79 -16.41
CA ILE A 316 -20.28 6.25 -17.60
C ILE A 316 -21.60 6.91 -17.16
N SER A 317 -22.31 6.30 -16.21
CA SER A 317 -23.55 6.86 -15.65
C SER A 317 -23.31 8.22 -14.99
N PHE A 318 -22.27 8.35 -14.16
CA PHE A 318 -21.89 9.61 -13.54
C PHE A 318 -21.51 10.68 -14.55
N ILE A 319 -20.72 10.33 -15.58
CA ILE A 319 -20.35 11.24 -16.67
C ILE A 319 -21.63 11.74 -17.38
N GLY A 320 -22.55 10.85 -17.74
CA GLY A 320 -23.80 11.21 -18.40
C GLY A 320 -24.69 12.12 -17.56
N GLN A 321 -24.82 11.84 -16.26
CA GLN A 321 -25.61 12.67 -15.32
C GLN A 321 -25.02 14.07 -15.11
N ASN A 322 -23.71 14.23 -15.31
CA ASN A 322 -23.00 15.48 -15.10
C ASN A 322 -22.54 16.14 -16.40
N ARG A 323 -22.97 15.70 -17.57
CA ARG A 323 -22.47 16.19 -18.88
C ARG A 323 -22.58 17.71 -19.07
N ASP A 324 -23.54 18.34 -18.39
CA ASP A 324 -23.86 19.78 -18.50
C ASP A 324 -23.16 20.64 -17.43
N ARG A 325 -22.31 20.04 -16.58
CA ARG A 325 -21.50 20.72 -15.55
C ARG A 325 -20.08 20.12 -15.48
N PRO A 326 -19.08 20.83 -14.96
CA PRO A 326 -17.74 20.24 -14.85
C PRO A 326 -17.72 19.07 -13.85
N PHE A 327 -17.03 17.99 -14.21
CA PHE A 327 -16.89 16.81 -13.35
C PHE A 327 -15.44 16.31 -13.24
N PHE A 328 -15.15 15.69 -12.10
CA PHE A 328 -13.93 14.95 -11.81
C PHE A 328 -14.31 13.48 -11.53
N ALA A 329 -14.01 12.60 -12.48
CA ALA A 329 -14.21 11.16 -12.35
C ALA A 329 -12.86 10.48 -12.11
N TYR A 330 -12.71 9.90 -10.93
CA TYR A 330 -11.57 9.05 -10.58
C TYR A 330 -12.02 7.59 -10.67
N VAL A 331 -11.46 6.82 -11.59
CA VAL A 331 -11.85 5.43 -11.85
C VAL A 331 -10.67 4.50 -11.53
N PRO A 332 -10.43 4.23 -10.24
CA PRO A 332 -9.41 3.29 -9.81
C PRO A 332 -9.89 1.85 -9.94
N PHE A 333 -9.62 1.19 -11.07
CA PHE A 333 -9.89 -0.22 -11.23
C PHE A 333 -9.16 -1.06 -10.18
N THR A 334 -9.72 -2.22 -9.85
CA THR A 334 -9.03 -3.27 -9.06
C THR A 334 -8.15 -4.15 -9.95
N ALA A 335 -8.33 -4.10 -11.26
CA ALA A 335 -7.54 -4.88 -12.20
C ALA A 335 -6.21 -4.19 -12.57
N PRO A 336 -5.17 -4.98 -12.89
CA PRO A 336 -5.13 -6.45 -12.87
C PRO A 336 -4.77 -7.13 -11.53
N HIS A 337 -4.69 -6.42 -10.40
CA HIS A 337 -4.28 -6.97 -9.09
C HIS A 337 -4.85 -8.35 -8.74
N TRP A 338 -4.00 -9.23 -8.22
CA TRP A 338 -4.35 -10.58 -7.76
C TRP A 338 -5.41 -10.57 -6.64
N PRO A 339 -6.36 -11.52 -6.55
CA PRO A 339 -6.52 -12.69 -7.40
C PRO A 339 -7.10 -12.35 -8.77
N HIS A 340 -6.56 -12.97 -9.81
CA HIS A 340 -7.05 -12.81 -11.17
C HIS A 340 -8.36 -13.57 -11.34
N VAL A 341 -9.43 -12.83 -11.63
CA VAL A 341 -10.74 -13.39 -11.94
C VAL A 341 -11.24 -12.70 -13.19
N ALA A 342 -11.14 -13.40 -14.33
CA ALA A 342 -11.56 -12.85 -15.61
C ALA A 342 -13.09 -12.81 -15.73
N ASN A 343 -13.59 -11.76 -16.38
CA ASN A 343 -14.98 -11.71 -16.82
C ASN A 343 -15.24 -12.90 -17.77
N PRO A 344 -16.31 -13.70 -17.57
CA PRO A 344 -16.64 -14.82 -18.46
C PRO A 344 -16.73 -14.43 -19.94
N ALA A 345 -17.11 -13.19 -20.25
CA ALA A 345 -17.18 -12.69 -21.62
C ALA A 345 -15.81 -12.55 -22.31
N HIS A 346 -14.72 -12.47 -21.53
CA HIS A 346 -13.35 -12.24 -22.00
C HIS A 346 -12.38 -13.36 -21.56
N SER A 347 -12.85 -14.40 -20.89
CA SER A 347 -12.01 -15.48 -20.37
C SER A 347 -11.58 -16.47 -21.47
N GLY A 348 -10.31 -16.89 -21.43
CA GLY A 348 -9.69 -17.85 -22.34
C GLY A 348 -9.35 -17.28 -23.72
N GLN A 349 -9.25 -15.96 -23.86
CA GLN A 349 -9.07 -15.29 -25.16
C GLN A 349 -7.66 -14.73 -25.35
N SER A 350 -7.00 -14.33 -24.27
CA SER A 350 -5.68 -13.70 -24.33
C SER A 350 -4.57 -14.74 -24.46
N SER A 351 -3.55 -14.41 -25.26
CA SER A 351 -2.31 -15.20 -25.29
C SER A 351 -1.45 -14.98 -24.04
N GLY A 352 -1.79 -13.98 -23.21
CA GLY A 352 -1.20 -13.75 -21.88
C GLY A 352 -1.81 -14.61 -20.76
N GLY A 353 -2.66 -15.59 -21.08
CA GLY A 353 -3.34 -16.44 -20.09
C GLY A 353 -4.33 -15.65 -19.23
N LEU A 354 -4.59 -16.12 -18.01
CA LEU A 354 -5.61 -15.53 -17.12
C LEU A 354 -5.33 -14.06 -16.77
N TYR A 355 -4.06 -13.70 -16.56
CA TYR A 355 -3.68 -12.30 -16.35
C TYR A 355 -3.99 -11.47 -17.60
N GLY A 356 -3.62 -11.99 -18.78
CA GLY A 356 -3.97 -11.39 -20.07
C GLY A 356 -5.47 -11.18 -20.25
N ASP A 357 -6.31 -12.17 -19.91
CA ASP A 357 -7.78 -12.02 -20.01
C ASP A 357 -8.30 -10.87 -19.15
N VAL A 358 -7.75 -10.68 -17.94
CA VAL A 358 -8.11 -9.57 -17.05
C VAL A 358 -7.66 -8.23 -17.64
N VAL A 359 -6.49 -8.15 -18.27
CA VAL A 359 -5.99 -6.93 -18.90
C VAL A 359 -6.74 -6.61 -20.21
N GLU A 360 -7.10 -7.60 -21.02
CA GLU A 360 -7.92 -7.40 -22.23
C GLU A 360 -9.35 -6.97 -21.86
N ASP A 361 -9.94 -7.50 -20.77
CA ASP A 361 -11.20 -6.98 -20.22
C ASP A 361 -11.06 -5.52 -19.75
N LEU A 362 -10.00 -5.20 -19.02
CA LEU A 362 -9.72 -3.84 -18.57
C LEU A 362 -9.60 -2.87 -19.77
N ASP A 363 -8.89 -3.26 -20.82
CA ASP A 363 -8.81 -2.50 -22.08
C ASP A 363 -10.20 -2.25 -22.69
N HIS A 364 -11.04 -3.28 -22.76
CA HIS A 364 -12.42 -3.15 -23.23
C HIS A 364 -13.21 -2.14 -22.38
N GLN A 365 -13.10 -2.20 -21.05
CA GLN A 365 -13.80 -1.27 -20.16
C GLN A 365 -13.31 0.18 -20.33
N VAL A 366 -12.00 0.39 -20.52
CA VAL A 366 -11.44 1.71 -20.87
C VAL A 366 -12.04 2.21 -22.18
N GLY A 367 -12.11 1.35 -23.20
CA GLY A 367 -12.75 1.66 -24.48
C GLY A 367 -14.20 2.12 -24.34
N ARG A 368 -14.99 1.49 -23.47
CA ARG A 368 -16.37 1.90 -23.18
C ARG A 368 -16.46 3.30 -22.59
N ILE A 369 -15.62 3.63 -21.61
CA ILE A 369 -15.61 4.98 -20.99
C ILE A 369 -15.21 6.04 -22.02
N VAL A 370 -14.17 5.77 -22.80
CA VAL A 370 -13.67 6.69 -23.83
C VAL A 370 -14.73 6.90 -24.92
N LYS A 371 -15.37 5.82 -25.38
CA LYS A 371 -16.47 5.88 -26.34
C LYS A 371 -17.66 6.69 -25.79
N ALA A 372 -18.01 6.53 -24.52
CA ALA A 372 -19.07 7.32 -23.90
C ALA A 372 -18.74 8.83 -23.88
N LEU A 373 -17.49 9.22 -23.61
CA LEU A 373 -17.05 10.62 -23.72
C LEU A 373 -17.21 11.15 -25.15
N ASP A 374 -16.87 10.34 -26.16
CA ASP A 374 -17.01 10.70 -27.57
C ASP A 374 -18.49 10.86 -27.97
N GLU A 375 -19.34 9.90 -27.63
CA GLU A 375 -20.77 9.89 -27.94
C GLU A 375 -21.54 11.01 -27.23
N MET A 376 -21.08 11.43 -26.04
CA MET A 376 -21.65 12.56 -25.31
C MET A 376 -21.05 13.91 -25.72
N HIS A 377 -20.15 13.94 -26.71
CA HIS A 377 -19.44 15.14 -27.17
C HIS A 377 -18.63 15.86 -26.06
N LEU A 378 -18.05 15.08 -25.15
CA LEU A 378 -17.28 15.59 -24.00
C LEU A 378 -15.76 15.56 -24.23
N SER A 379 -15.27 14.83 -25.24
CA SER A 379 -13.84 14.59 -25.45
C SER A 379 -13.00 15.85 -25.64
N GLU A 380 -13.50 16.84 -26.38
CA GLU A 380 -12.81 18.14 -26.58
C GLU A 380 -12.80 19.03 -25.32
N ASN A 381 -13.52 18.64 -24.26
CA ASN A 381 -13.56 19.35 -22.98
C ASN A 381 -13.19 18.44 -21.80
N THR A 382 -12.38 17.41 -22.02
CA THR A 382 -11.99 16.47 -20.96
C THR A 382 -10.49 16.23 -20.98
N LEU A 383 -9.84 16.47 -19.85
CA LEU A 383 -8.52 15.93 -19.56
C LEU A 383 -8.69 14.46 -19.18
N LEU A 384 -8.16 13.54 -19.98
CA LEU A 384 -8.12 12.11 -19.70
C LEU A 384 -6.69 11.69 -19.37
N VAL A 385 -6.52 11.10 -18.19
CA VAL A 385 -5.26 10.50 -17.73
C VAL A 385 -5.47 9.01 -17.52
N VAL A 386 -4.58 8.19 -18.05
CA VAL A 386 -4.58 6.73 -17.86
C VAL A 386 -3.20 6.31 -17.37
N THR A 387 -3.12 5.63 -16.23
CA THR A 387 -1.85 5.18 -15.63
C THR A 387 -2.06 4.02 -14.65
N SER A 388 -0.99 3.42 -14.12
CA SER A 388 -1.05 2.48 -12.99
C SER A 388 -0.56 3.10 -11.67
N ASP A 389 -0.96 2.54 -10.54
CA ASP A 389 -0.53 2.96 -9.20
C ASP A 389 0.84 2.43 -8.80
N ASN A 390 1.31 1.33 -9.38
CA ASN A 390 2.68 0.82 -9.21
C ASN A 390 3.05 -0.11 -10.37
N GLY A 391 4.30 -0.58 -10.36
CA GLY A 391 4.73 -1.62 -11.27
C GLY A 391 3.97 -2.94 -11.10
N GLY A 392 4.08 -3.81 -12.11
CA GLY A 392 3.40 -5.10 -12.13
C GLY A 392 3.91 -6.04 -11.05
N ASP A 393 3.04 -6.93 -10.59
CA ASP A 393 3.41 -8.02 -9.71
C ASP A 393 4.14 -9.14 -10.50
N TYR A 394 4.15 -10.37 -9.98
CA TYR A 394 4.89 -11.46 -10.63
C TYR A 394 4.20 -12.05 -11.86
N ASP A 395 2.89 -11.86 -12.00
CA ASP A 395 2.09 -12.32 -13.14
C ASP A 395 2.03 -11.26 -14.25
N GLY A 396 2.29 -9.99 -13.91
CA GLY A 396 2.48 -8.90 -14.88
C GLY A 396 3.91 -8.77 -15.44
N SER A 397 4.04 -7.89 -16.43
CA SER A 397 5.28 -7.59 -17.13
C SER A 397 5.75 -6.16 -16.86
N VAL A 398 6.97 -6.03 -16.37
CA VAL A 398 7.67 -4.74 -16.25
C VAL A 398 8.49 -4.41 -17.51
N GLY A 399 8.37 -5.23 -18.57
CA GLY A 399 9.22 -5.14 -19.75
C GLY A 399 10.68 -5.45 -19.41
N ASN A 400 11.61 -4.68 -19.99
CA ASN A 400 13.05 -4.80 -19.71
C ASN A 400 13.49 -3.96 -18.50
N LEU A 401 12.63 -3.72 -17.52
CA LEU A 401 12.98 -2.97 -16.30
C LEU A 401 13.35 -3.94 -15.17
N ARG A 402 14.21 -3.51 -14.24
CA ARG A 402 14.55 -4.32 -13.07
C ARG A 402 13.49 -4.16 -11.99
N GLY A 403 13.25 -5.24 -11.26
CA GLY A 403 12.36 -5.30 -10.11
C GLY A 403 10.87 -5.18 -10.45
N ARG A 404 10.03 -5.24 -9.42
CA ARG A 404 8.57 -5.37 -9.53
C ARG A 404 7.84 -4.65 -8.40
N LYS A 405 6.51 -4.78 -8.34
CA LYS A 405 5.69 -4.31 -7.21
C LYS A 405 6.36 -4.57 -5.86
N GLY A 406 6.39 -3.55 -5.01
CA GLY A 406 7.01 -3.58 -3.69
C GLY A 406 8.47 -3.17 -3.65
N GLU A 407 9.13 -3.03 -4.81
CA GLU A 407 10.57 -2.77 -4.91
C GLU A 407 10.87 -1.37 -5.47
N VAL A 408 11.97 -0.76 -5.06
CA VAL A 408 12.37 0.61 -5.45
C VAL A 408 13.16 0.67 -6.77
N TRP A 409 13.03 -0.36 -7.60
CA TRP A 409 13.63 -0.43 -8.94
C TRP A 409 12.73 0.21 -10.01
N GLU A 410 13.23 0.42 -11.23
CA GLU A 410 12.42 0.99 -12.31
C GLU A 410 11.12 0.20 -12.52
N GLY A 411 11.17 -1.13 -12.52
CA GLY A 411 10.01 -1.97 -12.74
C GLY A 411 8.98 -1.95 -11.61
N GLY A 412 9.33 -1.45 -10.42
CA GLY A 412 8.38 -1.30 -9.31
C GLY A 412 7.65 0.04 -9.26
N MET A 413 8.21 1.09 -9.87
CA MET A 413 7.65 2.45 -9.81
C MET A 413 7.42 3.11 -11.17
N ARG A 414 8.11 2.71 -12.24
CA ARG A 414 7.83 3.20 -13.59
C ARG A 414 6.60 2.50 -14.14
N VAL A 415 5.62 3.28 -14.55
CA VAL A 415 4.29 2.80 -14.95
C VAL A 415 3.95 3.32 -16.35
N PRO A 416 3.13 2.60 -17.13
CA PRO A 416 2.69 3.14 -18.40
C PRO A 416 1.73 4.29 -18.14
N ALA A 417 1.82 5.36 -18.93
CA ALA A 417 0.91 6.49 -18.83
C ALA A 417 0.54 7.11 -20.19
N PHE A 418 -0.71 7.54 -20.28
CA PHE A 418 -1.24 8.32 -21.41
C PHE A 418 -1.98 9.55 -20.89
N VAL A 419 -1.80 10.67 -21.56
CA VAL A 419 -2.52 11.91 -21.28
C VAL A 419 -3.12 12.44 -22.57
N ILE A 420 -4.44 12.65 -22.56
CA ILE A 420 -5.16 13.34 -23.62
C ILE A 420 -5.69 14.62 -23.00
N TRP A 421 -5.11 15.73 -23.41
CA TRP A 421 -5.48 17.06 -22.98
C TRP A 421 -5.67 17.93 -24.22
N PRO A 422 -6.92 18.13 -24.66
CA PRO A 422 -7.23 18.94 -25.84
C PRO A 422 -6.52 20.30 -25.78
N HIS A 423 -5.92 20.68 -26.92
CA HIS A 423 -5.12 21.90 -27.09
C HIS A 423 -3.81 22.00 -26.28
N VAL A 424 -3.47 20.99 -25.47
CA VAL A 424 -2.19 20.93 -24.74
C VAL A 424 -1.33 19.79 -25.26
N THR A 425 -1.81 18.54 -25.21
CA THR A 425 -1.07 17.41 -25.76
C THR A 425 -1.22 17.36 -27.28
N ARG A 426 -0.12 17.12 -28.00
CA ARG A 426 -0.17 16.83 -29.44
C ARG A 426 -0.54 15.35 -29.65
N PRO A 427 -1.52 15.02 -30.51
CA PRO A 427 -1.85 13.64 -30.84
C PRO A 427 -0.63 12.86 -31.35
N GLY A 428 -0.42 11.64 -30.86
CA GLY A 428 0.73 10.81 -31.23
C GLY A 428 2.05 11.22 -30.57
N ALA A 429 2.04 12.15 -29.61
CA ALA A 429 3.28 12.60 -28.97
C ALA A 429 3.88 11.52 -28.08
N VAL A 430 5.20 11.42 -28.10
CA VAL A 430 5.99 10.69 -27.10
C VAL A 430 6.64 11.72 -26.20
N VAL A 431 6.42 11.61 -24.89
CA VAL A 431 6.90 12.53 -23.88
C VAL A 431 7.89 11.81 -22.98
N ASP A 432 9.16 12.22 -23.04
CA ASP A 432 10.26 11.64 -22.26
C ASP A 432 10.58 12.41 -20.98
N GLY A 433 9.89 13.53 -20.72
CA GLY A 433 10.05 14.29 -19.50
C GLY A 433 9.60 13.49 -18.27
N MET A 434 10.39 13.54 -17.19
CA MET A 434 10.06 12.80 -15.97
C MET A 434 8.74 13.30 -15.37
N ALA A 435 7.80 12.38 -15.14
CA ALA A 435 6.51 12.61 -14.51
C ALA A 435 6.32 11.66 -13.33
N MET A 436 5.62 12.09 -12.28
CA MET A 436 5.21 11.22 -11.18
C MET A 436 3.75 11.50 -10.85
N ASN A 437 2.99 10.52 -10.37
CA ASN A 437 1.56 10.71 -10.12
C ASN A 437 1.22 11.83 -9.11
N VAL A 438 2.15 12.23 -8.24
CA VAL A 438 2.04 13.46 -7.40
C VAL A 438 1.82 14.73 -8.23
N ASP A 439 2.21 14.73 -9.49
CA ASP A 439 2.10 15.88 -10.40
C ASP A 439 0.69 16.13 -10.89
N LEU A 440 -0.18 15.12 -10.84
CA LEU A 440 -1.56 15.29 -11.29
C LEU A 440 -2.28 16.37 -10.47
N PHE A 441 -1.98 16.45 -9.16
CA PHE A 441 -2.55 17.46 -8.28
C PHE A 441 -2.27 18.90 -8.75
N PRO A 442 -1.01 19.39 -8.80
CA PRO A 442 -0.73 20.75 -9.28
C PRO A 442 -1.07 20.97 -10.74
N THR A 443 -0.99 19.94 -11.59
CA THR A 443 -1.38 20.05 -13.00
C THR A 443 -2.88 20.36 -13.15
N ILE A 444 -3.73 19.66 -12.39
CA ILE A 444 -5.19 19.85 -12.42
C ILE A 444 -5.61 21.16 -11.75
N LEU A 445 -4.95 21.55 -10.64
CA LEU A 445 -5.17 22.84 -10.02
C LEU A 445 -4.78 23.98 -10.97
N GLY A 446 -3.59 23.90 -11.56
CA GLY A 446 -3.07 24.87 -12.51
C GLY A 446 -3.93 24.98 -13.78
N MET A 447 -4.51 23.88 -14.27
CA MET A 447 -5.44 23.87 -15.40
C MET A 447 -6.63 24.81 -15.18
N ASN A 448 -7.09 24.91 -13.93
CA ASN A 448 -8.27 25.68 -13.55
C ASN A 448 -7.94 27.00 -12.84
N GLY A 449 -6.66 27.39 -12.78
CA GLY A 449 -6.21 28.59 -12.05
C GLY A 449 -6.47 28.51 -10.54
N ILE A 450 -6.55 27.31 -9.98
CA ILE A 450 -6.75 27.09 -8.54
C ILE A 450 -5.37 27.27 -7.84
N PRO A 451 -5.26 28.10 -6.79
CA PRO A 451 -4.01 28.27 -6.06
C PRO A 451 -3.59 26.97 -5.35
N MET A 452 -2.29 26.75 -5.19
CA MET A 452 -1.76 25.63 -4.40
C MET A 452 -1.92 25.88 -2.88
N PRO A 453 -2.01 24.82 -2.06
CA PRO A 453 -1.84 24.96 -0.60
C PRO A 453 -0.49 25.60 -0.24
N THR A 454 -0.49 26.45 0.78
CA THR A 454 0.70 27.21 1.23
C THR A 454 1.15 26.85 2.64
N ASP A 455 0.37 26.04 3.35
CA ASP A 455 0.62 25.56 4.72
C ASP A 455 1.55 24.34 4.75
N ARG A 456 1.78 23.70 3.60
CA ARG A 456 2.51 22.44 3.48
C ARG A 456 3.35 22.35 2.22
N ALA A 457 4.42 21.56 2.29
CA ALA A 457 5.25 21.22 1.15
C ALA A 457 4.47 20.40 0.12
N MET A 458 4.61 20.76 -1.15
CA MET A 458 4.01 20.05 -2.28
C MET A 458 5.12 19.47 -3.14
N ASP A 459 5.09 18.15 -3.37
CA ASP A 459 6.14 17.46 -4.12
C ASP A 459 5.87 17.48 -5.63
N GLY A 460 4.59 17.45 -6.02
CA GLY A 460 4.17 17.52 -7.42
C GLY A 460 4.57 18.84 -8.11
N LYS A 461 4.71 18.78 -9.44
CA LYS A 461 4.89 19.96 -10.32
C LYS A 461 3.85 19.96 -11.46
N ASP A 462 3.46 21.14 -11.94
CA ASP A 462 2.57 21.26 -13.09
C ASP A 462 3.26 20.72 -14.36
N LEU A 463 2.74 19.63 -14.92
CA LEU A 463 3.27 18.95 -16.10
C LEU A 463 2.89 19.63 -17.42
N ARG A 464 2.03 20.64 -17.41
CA ARG A 464 1.56 21.31 -18.63
C ARG A 464 2.68 21.75 -19.57
N PRO A 465 3.81 22.36 -19.12
CA PRO A 465 4.90 22.72 -20.03
C PRO A 465 5.52 21.51 -20.73
N VAL A 466 5.64 20.38 -20.04
CA VAL A 466 6.18 19.13 -20.61
C VAL A 466 5.18 18.50 -21.59
N LEU A 467 3.90 18.43 -21.21
CA LEU A 467 2.83 17.89 -22.06
C LEU A 467 2.59 18.73 -23.32
N ALA A 468 2.77 20.05 -23.22
CA ALA A 468 2.70 20.98 -24.35
C ALA A 468 3.96 20.98 -25.23
N GLY A 469 5.02 20.25 -24.85
CA GLY A 469 6.31 20.27 -25.55
C GLY A 469 7.06 21.60 -25.45
N GLN A 470 6.75 22.41 -24.42
CA GLN A 470 7.37 23.71 -24.14
C GLN A 470 8.59 23.59 -23.22
N ALA A 471 8.71 22.48 -22.49
CA ALA A 471 9.86 22.17 -21.65
C ALA A 471 10.20 20.68 -21.74
N ALA A 472 11.49 20.34 -21.60
CA ALA A 472 11.91 18.95 -21.53
C ALA A 472 11.52 18.31 -20.19
N ASN A 473 11.63 19.07 -19.09
CA ASN A 473 11.34 18.61 -17.73
C ASN A 473 10.80 19.75 -16.87
N VAL A 474 10.06 19.39 -15.81
CA VAL A 474 9.61 20.31 -14.75
C VAL A 474 10.36 20.12 -13.43
N ARG A 475 11.30 19.16 -13.39
CA ARG A 475 12.16 18.85 -12.26
C ARG A 475 13.48 18.23 -12.72
N ASP A 476 14.49 18.36 -11.88
CA ASP A 476 15.81 17.76 -12.14
C ASP A 476 15.91 16.32 -11.63
N THR A 477 15.15 15.99 -10.58
CA THR A 477 15.25 14.68 -9.92
C THR A 477 13.91 14.10 -9.47
N LEU A 478 13.85 12.77 -9.39
CA LEU A 478 12.78 11.99 -8.74
C LEU A 478 13.35 11.12 -7.62
N PHE A 479 12.58 10.92 -6.55
CA PHE A 479 12.97 10.12 -5.39
C PHE A 479 12.14 8.84 -5.30
N TYR A 480 12.78 7.74 -4.88
CA TYR A 480 12.15 6.43 -4.67
C TYR A 480 12.09 6.16 -3.17
N THR A 481 10.89 5.94 -2.66
CA THR A 481 10.64 5.64 -1.26
C THR A 481 10.35 4.16 -1.08
N THR A 482 10.96 3.55 -0.05
CA THR A 482 10.67 2.13 0.28
C THR A 482 9.24 1.93 0.74
N THR A 483 8.68 0.77 0.40
CA THR A 483 7.33 0.33 0.79
C THR A 483 7.09 0.38 2.29
N TRP A 484 8.02 -0.17 3.08
CA TRP A 484 7.77 -0.49 4.50
C TRP A 484 8.26 0.57 5.48
N THR A 485 9.11 1.50 5.03
CA THR A 485 9.60 2.59 5.90
C THR A 485 9.23 3.97 5.38
N GLY A 486 8.80 4.10 4.12
CA GLY A 486 8.60 5.40 3.47
C GLY A 486 9.89 6.20 3.29
N LYS A 487 11.05 5.65 3.67
CA LYS A 487 12.35 6.32 3.57
C LYS A 487 12.75 6.46 2.09
N PRO A 488 13.16 7.65 1.63
CA PRO A 488 13.82 7.83 0.35
C PRO A 488 15.17 7.10 0.36
N VAL A 489 15.37 6.17 -0.58
CA VAL A 489 16.61 5.35 -0.69
C VAL A 489 17.26 5.43 -2.07
N ALA A 490 16.54 5.94 -3.08
CA ALA A 490 17.11 6.19 -4.39
C ALA A 490 16.66 7.55 -4.92
N VAL A 491 17.49 8.10 -5.81
CA VAL A 491 17.19 9.33 -6.55
C VAL A 491 17.67 9.15 -7.97
N ARG A 492 16.92 9.70 -8.93
CA ARG A 492 17.33 9.73 -10.33
C ARG A 492 17.26 11.12 -10.91
N ASP A 493 18.01 11.33 -11.96
CA ASP A 493 17.80 12.38 -12.96
C ASP A 493 17.31 11.76 -14.28
N ASN A 494 17.39 12.49 -15.40
CA ASN A 494 16.97 12.00 -16.71
C ASN A 494 17.69 10.73 -17.21
N ARG A 495 18.94 10.51 -16.77
CA ARG A 495 19.80 9.41 -17.23
C ARG A 495 20.26 8.51 -16.10
N PHE A 496 20.69 9.06 -14.98
CA PHE A 496 21.31 8.27 -13.91
C PHE A 496 20.38 8.09 -12.72
N LYS A 497 20.47 6.91 -12.10
CA LYS A 497 19.82 6.60 -10.82
C LYS A 497 20.86 6.16 -9.81
N PHE A 498 20.91 6.86 -8.68
CA PHE A 498 21.73 6.50 -7.53
C PHE A 498 20.87 5.80 -6.48
N ILE A 499 21.38 4.74 -5.89
CA ILE A 499 20.76 4.02 -4.77
C ILE A 499 21.75 3.89 -3.61
N GLU A 500 21.32 4.22 -2.41
CA GLU A 500 22.11 4.05 -1.18
C GLU A 500 21.99 2.61 -0.65
N PRO A 501 22.90 2.17 0.24
CA PRO A 501 22.70 0.97 1.05
C PRO A 501 21.36 0.98 1.81
N PHE A 502 20.51 0.01 1.52
CA PHE A 502 19.30 -0.28 2.31
C PHE A 502 19.01 -1.77 2.33
N ASP A 503 18.25 -2.19 3.35
CA ASP A 503 17.74 -3.55 3.46
C ASP A 503 16.45 -3.67 2.63
N ASP A 504 16.50 -4.46 1.56
CA ASP A 504 15.34 -4.75 0.74
C ASP A 504 14.50 -5.86 1.36
N ASN A 505 13.48 -5.44 2.11
CA ASN A 505 12.46 -6.32 2.64
C ASN A 505 11.30 -6.48 1.64
N GLY A 506 11.56 -6.51 0.33
CA GLY A 506 10.55 -6.79 -0.69
C GLY A 506 9.61 -7.95 -0.29
N PRO A 507 8.42 -8.09 -0.88
CA PRO A 507 7.38 -9.02 -0.41
C PRO A 507 7.86 -10.49 -0.24
N MET A 508 8.95 -10.89 -0.89
CA MET A 508 9.62 -12.19 -0.74
C MET A 508 10.69 -12.28 0.36
N GLY A 509 11.20 -11.16 0.87
CA GLY A 509 12.27 -11.09 1.88
C GLY A 509 11.81 -11.35 3.32
N GLY A 510 10.50 -11.31 3.58
CA GLY A 510 9.95 -11.37 4.94
C GLY A 510 9.88 -12.75 5.60
N VAL A 511 10.09 -13.85 4.87
CA VAL A 511 9.80 -15.20 5.41
C VAL A 511 11.06 -16.05 5.63
N ALA A 512 12.19 -15.80 4.95
CA ALA A 512 13.42 -16.58 5.16
C ALA A 512 14.74 -15.98 4.61
N GLY A 513 14.74 -14.78 4.02
CA GLY A 513 15.92 -14.24 3.31
C GLY A 513 16.79 -13.33 4.21
N ARG A 514 18.11 -13.50 4.17
CA ARG A 514 19.02 -12.46 4.70
C ARG A 514 18.87 -11.22 3.80
N ALA A 515 18.66 -10.04 4.41
CA ALA A 515 18.76 -8.78 3.70
C ALA A 515 20.14 -8.70 3.02
N HIS A 516 20.17 -8.56 1.70
CA HIS A 516 21.39 -8.26 0.97
C HIS A 516 21.48 -6.74 0.84
N PRO A 517 22.55 -6.09 1.32
CA PRO A 517 22.69 -4.65 1.20
C PRO A 517 22.78 -4.28 -0.27
N ILE A 518 21.84 -3.47 -0.75
CA ILE A 518 21.83 -2.97 -2.12
C ILE A 518 22.56 -1.64 -2.15
N GLY A 519 23.67 -1.56 -2.88
CA GLY A 519 24.41 -0.31 -3.08
C GLY A 519 25.55 -0.08 -2.07
N PRO A 520 26.23 1.08 -2.13
CA PRO A 520 25.92 2.20 -3.01
C PRO A 520 26.15 1.86 -4.48
N ALA A 521 25.22 2.25 -5.35
CA ALA A 521 25.33 2.01 -6.78
C ALA A 521 24.78 3.18 -7.60
N LEU A 522 25.35 3.36 -8.78
CA LEU A 522 24.86 4.28 -9.79
C LEU A 522 24.55 3.46 -11.04
N TYR A 523 23.39 3.69 -11.64
CA TYR A 523 22.94 3.04 -12.87
C TYR A 523 22.73 4.07 -13.97
N ASP A 524 23.21 3.78 -15.17
CA ASP A 524 22.90 4.54 -16.39
C ASP A 524 21.67 3.93 -17.07
N LEU A 525 20.52 4.57 -16.89
CA LEU A 525 19.22 4.10 -17.40
C LEU A 525 19.09 4.23 -18.91
N ALA A 526 19.99 4.97 -19.57
CA ALA A 526 20.05 5.01 -21.04
C ALA A 526 20.81 3.82 -21.63
N ALA A 527 21.70 3.20 -20.85
CA ALA A 527 22.58 2.12 -21.32
C ALA A 527 22.11 0.72 -20.88
N GLY A 528 21.18 0.62 -19.95
CA GLY A 528 20.73 -0.66 -19.43
C GLY A 528 19.53 -0.56 -18.48
N ASN A 529 19.26 -1.67 -17.81
CA ASN A 529 18.09 -1.88 -16.97
C ASN A 529 18.45 -2.01 -15.48
N GLU A 530 19.39 -1.19 -15.00
CA GLU A 530 19.89 -1.25 -13.62
C GLU A 530 20.63 -2.56 -13.26
N SER A 531 21.22 -3.25 -14.24
CA SER A 531 22.02 -4.47 -14.01
C SER A 531 23.50 -4.22 -13.75
N GLN A 532 24.04 -3.06 -14.17
CA GLN A 532 25.47 -2.73 -14.07
C GLN A 532 25.70 -1.49 -13.22
N ASN A 533 26.46 -1.65 -12.14
CA ASN A 533 26.87 -0.52 -11.31
C ASN A 533 28.01 0.25 -12.00
N VAL A 534 27.71 1.47 -12.46
CA VAL A 534 28.66 2.37 -13.15
C VAL A 534 29.21 3.46 -12.24
N ILE A 535 29.07 3.32 -10.91
CA ILE A 535 29.50 4.36 -9.94
C ILE A 535 30.97 4.76 -10.08
N GLY A 536 31.85 3.80 -10.40
CA GLY A 536 33.28 4.05 -10.62
C GLY A 536 33.60 4.80 -11.92
N LEU A 537 32.68 4.79 -12.90
CA LEU A 537 32.83 5.50 -14.17
C LEU A 537 32.34 6.95 -14.09
N TYR A 538 31.37 7.23 -13.20
CA TYR A 538 30.74 8.54 -13.06
C TYR A 538 30.71 9.02 -11.60
N PRO A 539 31.87 9.14 -10.92
CA PRO A 539 31.93 9.46 -9.49
C PRO A 539 31.33 10.84 -9.15
N ASP A 540 31.53 11.84 -10.02
CA ASP A 540 30.97 13.19 -9.80
C ASP A 540 29.45 13.20 -9.87
N ARG A 541 28.87 12.41 -10.80
CA ARG A 541 27.41 12.30 -10.90
C ARG A 541 26.82 11.54 -9.73
N ALA A 542 27.47 10.45 -9.30
CA ALA A 542 27.08 9.72 -8.10
C ALA A 542 27.06 10.63 -6.87
N LYS A 543 28.10 11.44 -6.69
CA LYS A 543 28.20 12.40 -5.58
C LYS A 543 27.08 13.45 -5.62
N ALA A 544 26.78 14.01 -6.79
CA ALA A 544 25.71 15.00 -6.94
C ALA A 544 24.33 14.41 -6.58
N LEU A 545 24.02 13.21 -7.07
CA LEU A 545 22.77 12.52 -6.74
C LEU A 545 22.72 12.10 -5.27
N GLN A 546 23.83 11.58 -4.71
CA GLN A 546 23.92 11.26 -3.29
C GLN A 546 23.63 12.48 -2.40
N GLN A 547 24.14 13.67 -2.77
CA GLN A 547 23.85 14.92 -2.06
C GLN A 547 22.37 15.30 -2.14
N ALA A 548 21.75 15.15 -3.31
CA ALA A 548 20.31 15.39 -3.47
C ALA A 548 19.46 14.43 -2.61
N LEU A 549 19.83 13.14 -2.57
CA LEU A 549 19.17 12.16 -1.71
C LEU A 549 19.34 12.49 -0.22
N ALA A 550 20.54 12.83 0.22
CA ALA A 550 20.80 13.20 1.61
C ALA A 550 20.01 14.43 2.05
N ALA A 551 19.89 15.44 1.18
CA ALA A 551 19.06 16.63 1.45
C ALA A 551 17.58 16.26 1.63
N MET A 552 17.05 15.40 0.76
CA MET A 552 15.68 14.90 0.86
C MET A 552 15.45 14.10 2.15
N GLN A 553 16.40 13.24 2.53
CA GLN A 553 16.33 12.47 3.77
C GLN A 553 16.37 13.37 5.01
N GLN A 554 17.25 14.36 5.03
CA GLN A 554 17.31 15.34 6.12
C GLN A 554 16.01 16.13 6.25
N GLN A 555 15.40 16.51 5.11
CA GLN A 555 14.09 17.16 5.11
C GLN A 555 13.00 16.23 5.66
N ALA A 556 12.95 14.97 5.20
CA ALA A 556 11.97 13.99 5.67
C ALA A 556 12.13 13.65 7.16
N GLN A 557 13.36 13.72 7.70
CA GLN A 557 13.62 13.49 9.12
C GLN A 557 13.22 14.70 9.99
N SER A 558 13.56 15.92 9.55
CA SER A 558 13.33 17.15 10.32
C SER A 558 11.88 17.64 10.23
N ASN A 559 11.22 17.41 9.10
CA ASN A 559 9.84 17.80 8.85
C ASN A 559 9.09 16.69 8.07
N PRO A 560 8.71 15.60 8.77
CA PRO A 560 8.20 14.39 8.12
C PRO A 560 6.90 14.62 7.34
N ARG A 561 6.00 15.45 7.88
CA ARG A 561 4.74 15.82 7.23
C ARG A 561 4.87 17.08 6.35
N GLY A 562 6.00 17.77 6.37
CA GLY A 562 6.25 18.92 5.50
C GLY A 562 5.40 20.15 5.81
N TRP A 563 5.03 20.42 7.06
CA TRP A 563 4.29 21.63 7.43
C TRP A 563 5.20 22.87 7.31
N LEU A 564 4.71 23.94 6.69
CA LEU A 564 5.47 25.19 6.45
C LEU A 564 5.13 26.27 7.49
N THR A 565 3.94 26.19 8.07
CA THR A 565 3.49 27.03 9.17
C THR A 565 3.39 26.19 10.44
N PRO A 566 3.94 26.66 11.59
CA PRO A 566 3.91 25.95 12.86
C PRO A 566 2.52 25.55 13.32
#